data_AF-A0A095Y5G8-F1
#
_entry.id   AF-A0A095Y5G8-F1
#
_cell.length_a   1.000
_cell.length_b   1.000
_cell.length_c   1.000
_cell.angle_alpha   90.00
_cell.angle_beta   90.00
_cell.angle_gamma   90.00
#
_symmetry.space_group_name_H-M   'P 1'
#
loop_
_entity.id
_entity.type
_entity.pdbx_description
1 polymer ?
#
loop_
_entity_poly.entity_id
_entity_poly.type
_entity_poly.pdbx_seq_one_letter_code
_entity_poly.pdbx_strand_id
1 'polypeptide(L)'
;MKLITPKQKELIIKLKSFCDNKDFGNPLDKVNLDAFTIGDASTLIKGLLGLQKCNHLAFRGVVVSNSYAFQCALDDVFDTIEKYQNK
;
A
#
# COMPACT_ATOMS: atom_id res chain seq x y z
N MET A 1 -3.80 -3.10 21.49
CA MET A 1 -3.22 -2.72 20.17
C MET A 1 -2.86 -1.25 20.21
N LYS A 2 -1.71 -0.86 19.64
CA LYS A 2 -1.42 0.55 19.39
C LYS A 2 -2.00 0.93 18.02
N LEU A 3 -2.69 2.07 17.96
CA LEU A 3 -3.22 2.66 16.74
C LEU A 3 -2.10 3.32 15.93
N ILE A 4 -2.34 3.47 14.64
CA ILE A 4 -1.44 4.13 13.69
C ILE A 4 -0.90 5.46 14.23
N THR A 5 0.36 5.76 13.94
CA THR A 5 0.98 7.03 14.31
C THR A 5 0.76 8.11 13.24
N PRO A 6 0.78 9.41 13.60
CA PRO A 6 0.70 10.49 12.61
C PRO A 6 1.74 10.38 11.49
N LYS A 7 2.98 10.00 11.84
CA LYS A 7 4.07 9.80 10.88
C LYS A 7 3.78 8.67 9.89
N GLN A 8 3.15 7.58 10.34
CA GLN A 8 2.74 6.49 9.45
C GLN A 8 1.62 6.94 8.51
N LYS A 9 0.63 7.70 9.00
CA LYS A 9 -0.42 8.27 8.13
C LYS A 9 0.15 9.18 7.05
N GLU A 10 1.03 10.11 7.42
CA GLU A 10 1.68 11.00 6.44
C GLU A 10 2.43 10.22 5.37
N LEU A 11 3.12 9.14 5.76
CA LEU A 11 3.85 8.31 4.82
C LEU A 11 2.91 7.54 3.89
N ILE A 12 1.82 6.99 4.39
CA ILE A 12 0.79 6.33 3.58
C ILE A 12 0.20 7.32 2.56
N ILE A 13 -0.18 8.53 3.00
CA ILE A 13 -0.73 9.56 2.11
C ILE A 13 0.27 9.92 1.00
N LYS A 14 1.57 10.07 1.33
CA LYS A 14 2.62 10.34 0.34
C LYS A 14 2.78 9.23 -0.69
N LEU A 15 2.53 7.98 -0.30
CA LEU A 15 2.72 6.81 -1.15
C LEU A 15 1.43 6.33 -1.83
N LYS A 16 0.26 6.93 -1.52
CA LYS A 16 -1.04 6.41 -1.97
C LYS A 16 -1.15 6.31 -3.49
N SER A 17 -0.47 7.16 -4.25
CA SER A 17 -0.51 7.15 -5.72
C SER A 17 0.02 5.84 -6.33
N PHE A 18 0.83 5.06 -5.61
CA PHE A 18 1.38 3.81 -6.12
C PHE A 18 0.40 2.64 -6.12
N CYS A 19 -0.73 2.75 -5.42
CA CYS A 19 -1.82 1.79 -5.46
C CYS A 19 -3.08 2.36 -6.11
N ASP A 20 -2.98 3.52 -6.78
CA ASP A 20 -4.12 4.13 -7.46
C ASP A 20 -4.49 3.35 -8.72
N ASN A 21 -5.78 3.05 -8.88
CA ASN A 21 -6.30 2.34 -10.03
C ASN A 21 -7.13 3.32 -10.87
N LYS A 22 -6.81 3.46 -12.16
CA LYS A 22 -7.49 4.39 -13.07
C LYS A 22 -9.00 4.11 -13.21
N ASP A 23 -9.40 2.85 -13.10
CA ASP A 23 -10.78 2.42 -13.32
C ASP A 23 -11.61 2.42 -12.01
N PHE A 24 -10.95 2.25 -10.85
CA PHE A 24 -11.63 2.03 -9.56
C PHE A 24 -11.28 3.05 -8.46
N GLY A 25 -10.41 4.01 -8.77
CA GLY A 25 -9.86 4.99 -7.84
C GLY A 25 -8.87 4.39 -6.85
N ASN A 26 -8.48 5.19 -5.84
CA ASN A 26 -7.53 4.76 -4.84
C ASN A 26 -8.22 3.90 -3.76
N PRO A 27 -7.80 2.66 -3.53
CA PRO A 27 -8.40 1.78 -2.53
C PRO A 27 -8.24 2.32 -1.09
N LEU A 28 -7.25 3.18 -0.83
CA LEU A 28 -7.05 3.82 0.47
C LEU A 28 -8.10 4.89 0.78
N ASP A 29 -8.77 5.46 -0.22
CA ASP A 29 -9.83 6.45 -0.02
C ASP A 29 -11.13 5.80 0.49
N LYS A 30 -11.22 4.46 0.45
CA LYS A 30 -12.37 3.66 0.92
C LYS A 30 -12.21 3.14 2.35
N VAL A 31 -11.08 3.40 3.01
CA VAL A 31 -10.82 2.90 4.37
C VAL A 31 -10.54 4.02 5.35
N ASN A 32 -10.96 3.85 6.59
CA ASN A 32 -10.61 4.76 7.67
C ASN A 32 -9.20 4.46 8.21
N LEU A 33 -8.21 5.27 7.85
CA LEU A 33 -6.83 5.10 8.32
C LEU A 33 -6.71 5.19 9.85
N ASP A 34 -7.59 5.89 10.55
CA ASP A 34 -7.60 5.95 12.02
C ASP A 34 -7.85 4.59 12.68
N ALA A 35 -8.53 3.68 11.98
CA ALA A 35 -8.80 2.33 12.49
C ALA A 35 -7.57 1.42 12.45
N PHE A 36 -6.51 1.81 11.73
CA PHE A 36 -5.36 0.95 11.50
C PHE A 36 -4.54 0.75 12.78
N THR A 37 -4.03 -0.46 12.94
CA THR A 37 -2.99 -0.72 13.94
C THR A 37 -1.63 -0.26 13.44
N ILE A 38 -0.69 -0.06 14.38
CA ILE A 38 0.72 0.19 14.01
C ILE A 38 1.28 -0.93 13.12
N GLY A 39 0.91 -2.18 13.40
CA GLY A 39 1.38 -3.34 12.64
C GLY A 39 0.87 -3.29 11.20
N ASP A 40 -0.43 -3.19 11.02
CA ASP A 40 -1.05 -3.12 9.68
C ASP A 40 -0.58 -1.88 8.90
N ALA A 41 -0.47 -0.73 9.56
CA ALA A 41 0.08 0.47 8.94
C ALA A 41 1.52 0.27 8.45
N SER A 42 2.34 -0.46 9.21
CA SER A 42 3.72 -0.77 8.80
C SER A 42 3.77 -1.74 7.62
N THR A 43 2.88 -2.75 7.60
CA THR A 43 2.73 -3.67 6.46
C THR A 43 2.28 -2.92 5.21
N LEU A 44 1.28 -2.05 5.32
CA LEU A 44 0.82 -1.23 4.21
C LEU A 44 1.95 -0.32 3.67
N ILE A 45 2.69 0.35 4.55
CA ILE A 45 3.85 1.18 4.15
C ILE A 45 4.90 0.33 3.42
N LYS A 46 5.20 -0.87 3.93
CA LYS A 46 6.16 -1.79 3.31
C LYS A 46 5.71 -2.18 1.90
N GLY A 47 4.44 -2.54 1.72
CA GLY A 47 3.86 -2.87 0.41
C GLY A 47 3.94 -1.69 -0.56
N LEU A 48 3.52 -0.49 -0.12
CA LEU A 48 3.57 0.73 -0.93
C LEU A 48 5.01 1.11 -1.36
N LEU A 49 5.98 0.99 -0.46
CA LEU A 49 7.41 1.17 -0.81
C LEU A 49 7.91 0.10 -1.79
N GLY A 50 7.41 -1.13 -1.68
CA GLY A 50 7.65 -2.20 -2.64
C GLY A 50 7.13 -1.85 -4.04
N LEU A 51 5.91 -1.34 -4.13
CA LEU A 51 5.31 -0.87 -5.39
C LEU A 51 6.09 0.30 -5.98
N GLN A 52 6.51 1.28 -5.16
CA GLN A 52 7.37 2.38 -5.61
C GLN A 52 8.67 1.86 -6.23
N LYS A 53 9.34 0.90 -5.59
CA LYS A 53 10.57 0.30 -6.12
C LYS A 53 10.32 -0.44 -7.42
N CYS A 54 9.24 -1.22 -7.51
CA CYS A 54 8.86 -1.93 -8.73
C CYS A 54 8.58 -0.95 -9.87
N ASN A 55 7.88 0.16 -9.61
CA ASN A 55 7.61 1.19 -10.60
C ASN A 55 8.90 1.85 -11.10
N HIS A 56 9.86 2.13 -10.20
CA HIS A 56 11.17 2.66 -10.59
C HIS A 56 11.97 1.70 -11.47
N LEU A 57 11.90 0.38 -11.19
CA LEU A 57 12.51 -0.66 -12.01
C LEU A 57 11.83 -0.78 -13.38
N ALA A 58 10.49 -0.72 -13.42
CA ALA A 58 9.70 -0.73 -14.65
C ALA A 58 10.07 0.45 -15.56
N PHE A 59 10.23 1.64 -14.98
CA PHE A 59 10.69 2.83 -15.71
C PHE A 59 12.07 2.65 -16.34
N ARG A 60 12.93 1.78 -15.77
CA ARG A 60 14.24 1.41 -16.32
C ARG A 60 14.18 0.26 -17.33
N GLY A 61 12.99 -0.19 -17.73
CA GLY A 61 12.78 -1.28 -18.68
C GLY A 61 12.81 -2.68 -18.07
N VAL A 62 12.77 -2.82 -16.74
CA VAL A 62 12.74 -4.13 -16.07
C VAL A 62 11.30 -4.63 -15.99
N VAL A 63 11.05 -5.85 -16.45
CA VAL A 63 9.74 -6.51 -16.30
C VAL A 63 9.55 -6.93 -14.84
N VAL A 64 8.67 -6.24 -14.12
CA VAL A 64 8.41 -6.49 -12.68
C VAL A 64 7.07 -7.15 -12.40
N SER A 65 6.14 -7.16 -13.36
CA SER A 65 4.73 -7.55 -13.19
C SER A 65 4.50 -8.98 -12.70
N ASN A 66 5.46 -9.88 -12.90
CA ASN A 66 5.41 -11.27 -12.42
C ASN A 66 6.53 -11.62 -11.44
N SER A 67 7.21 -10.61 -10.89
CA SER A 67 8.23 -10.84 -9.88
C SER A 67 7.58 -11.15 -8.53
N TYR A 68 8.18 -12.06 -7.75
CA TYR A 68 7.75 -12.35 -6.38
C TYR A 68 7.69 -11.08 -5.52
N ALA A 69 8.64 -10.16 -5.71
CA ALA A 69 8.67 -8.89 -5.00
C ALA A 69 7.47 -7.99 -5.31
N PHE A 70 7.00 -7.98 -6.56
CA PHE A 70 5.82 -7.22 -6.95
C PHE A 70 4.54 -7.86 -6.40
N GLN A 71 4.42 -9.18 -6.48
CA GLN A 71 3.28 -9.92 -5.91
C GLN A 71 3.18 -9.70 -4.39
N CYS A 72 4.25 -9.90 -3.64
CA CYS A 72 4.25 -9.64 -2.20
C CYS A 72 3.92 -8.18 -1.85
N ALA A 73 4.34 -7.22 -2.69
CA ALA A 73 4.01 -5.81 -2.47
C ALA A 73 2.52 -5.54 -2.71
N LEU A 74 1.90 -6.21 -3.69
CA LEU A 74 0.45 -6.14 -3.91
C LEU A 74 -0.29 -6.79 -2.73
N ASP A 75 0.10 -8.00 -2.32
CA ASP A 75 -0.52 -8.72 -1.20
C ASP A 75 -0.44 -7.89 0.09
N ASP A 76 0.74 -7.35 0.43
CA ASP A 76 0.93 -6.49 1.61
C ASP A 76 -0.01 -5.26 1.60
N VAL A 77 -0.33 -4.70 0.42
CA VAL A 77 -1.24 -3.55 0.28
C VAL A 77 -2.70 -3.99 0.33
N PHE A 78 -3.10 -4.90 -0.54
CA PHE A 78 -4.51 -5.25 -0.75
C PHE A 78 -5.06 -6.09 0.41
N ASP A 79 -4.32 -7.07 0.92
CA ASP A 79 -4.75 -7.85 2.08
C ASP A 79 -4.86 -6.95 3.32
N THR A 80 -3.98 -5.96 3.44
CA THR A 80 -4.08 -5.01 4.54
C THR A 80 -5.31 -4.13 4.40
N ILE A 81 -5.61 -3.62 3.20
CA ILE A 81 -6.79 -2.76 2.97
C ILE A 81 -8.09 -3.55 3.15
N GLU A 82 -8.17 -4.79 2.66
CA GLU A 82 -9.36 -5.63 2.70
C GLU A 82 -9.84 -5.88 4.15
N LYS A 83 -8.91 -6.04 5.09
CA LYS A 83 -9.20 -6.14 6.55
C LYS A 83 -10.01 -4.97 7.11
N TYR A 84 -9.99 -3.81 6.45
CA TYR A 84 -10.61 -2.57 6.90
C TYR A 84 -11.72 -2.05 5.96
N GLN A 85 -11.96 -2.68 4.80
CA GLN A 85 -13.04 -2.28 3.89
C GLN A 85 -14.43 -2.81 4.31
N ASN A 86 -14.48 -3.87 5.13
CA ASN A 86 -15.72 -4.51 5.59
C ASN A 86 -16.02 -4.29 7.09
N LYS A 87 -15.47 -3.22 7.68
CA LYS A 87 -15.67 -2.84 9.09
C LYS A 87 -16.27 -1.45 9.20
#